data_AF-A0A661LZ30-F1
#
_entry.id   AF-A0A661LZ30-F1
#
_cell.length_a   1.000
_cell.length_b   1.000
_cell.length_c   1.000
_cell.angle_alpha   90.00
_cell.angle_beta   90.00
_cell.angle_gamma   90.00
#
_symmetry.space_group_name_H-M   'P 1'
#
loop_
_entity.id
_entity.type
_entity.pdbx_description
1 polymer ?
#
loop_
_entity_poly.entity_id
_entity_poly.type
_entity_poly.pdbx_seq_one_letter_code
_entity_poly.pdbx_strand_id
1 'polypeptide(L)'
;MLETPSFDVGGTPIATIRNSENPEQEVGLFYLREEAAFVTRGIGTHFGLREILVPVHFVVAEFDLVGAIISAILERISSAHERDSSFVYEPQFQVMGREFTLTEYGEYIRLEEEYSPS
;
A
#
# COMPACT_ATOMS: atom_id res chain seq x y z
N MET A 1 22.68 -10.71 -5.96
CA MET A 1 22.54 -9.71 -4.88
C MET A 1 21.97 -8.48 -5.56
N LEU A 2 20.66 -8.29 -5.50
CA LEU A 2 20.02 -7.11 -6.10
C LEU A 2 20.13 -6.00 -5.07
N GLU A 3 20.86 -4.95 -5.43
CA GLU A 3 20.99 -3.73 -4.64
C GLU A 3 19.58 -3.15 -4.46
N THR A 4 19.13 -3.06 -3.22
CA THR A 4 17.90 -2.35 -2.88
C THR A 4 18.13 -0.88 -3.21
N PRO A 5 17.36 -0.25 -4.09
CA PRO A 5 17.54 1.17 -4.37
C PRO A 5 17.36 1.96 -3.06
N SER A 6 18.43 2.64 -2.64
CA SER A 6 18.40 3.54 -1.49
C SER A 6 17.75 4.85 -1.90
N PHE A 7 16.42 4.85 -1.95
CA PHE A 7 15.66 6.09 -2.00
C PHE A 7 15.71 6.71 -0.60
N ASP A 8 16.59 7.71 -0.45
CA ASP A 8 16.61 8.60 0.71
C ASP A 8 15.28 9.34 0.82
N VAL A 9 14.30 8.69 1.45
CA VAL A 9 13.10 9.34 1.97
C VAL A 9 13.31 9.42 3.47
N GLY A 10 14.26 10.26 3.87
CA GLY A 10 14.41 10.72 5.25
C GLY A 10 13.22 11.62 5.61
N GLY A 11 12.14 11.00 6.07
CA GLY A 11 10.93 11.71 6.47
C GLY A 11 10.19 10.96 7.57
N THR A 12 9.41 11.68 8.38
CA THR A 12 8.48 11.06 9.32
C THR A 12 7.28 10.51 8.54
N PRO A 13 6.81 9.28 8.80
CA PRO A 13 5.59 8.80 8.17
C PRO A 13 4.42 9.71 8.55
N ILE A 14 3.53 9.99 7.60
CA ILE A 14 2.29 10.73 7.89
C ILE A 14 1.25 9.86 8.59
N ALA A 15 1.39 8.54 8.45
CA ALA A 15 0.53 7.53 9.04
C ALA A 15 1.33 6.24 9.26
N THR A 16 0.96 5.48 10.27
CA THR A 16 1.46 4.12 10.48
C THR A 16 0.29 3.19 10.69
N ILE A 17 0.34 2.01 10.06
CA ILE A 17 -0.62 0.93 10.23
C ILE A 17 0.16 -0.24 10.79
N ARG A 18 -0.31 -0.77 11.92
CA ARG A 18 0.36 -1.85 12.63
C ARG A 18 -0.59 -3.02 12.78
N ASN A 19 -0.11 -4.22 12.47
CA ASN A 19 -0.86 -5.44 12.74
C ASN A 19 -1.02 -5.60 14.27
N SER A 20 -2.26 -5.78 14.73
CA SER A 20 -2.56 -5.98 16.16
C SER A 20 -2.09 -7.32 16.71
N GLU A 21 -2.04 -8.36 15.87
CA GLU A 21 -1.63 -9.71 16.24
C GLU A 21 -0.10 -9.87 16.17
N ASN A 22 0.56 -9.14 15.28
CA ASN A 22 2.02 -9.05 15.20
C ASN A 22 2.51 -7.60 15.13
N PRO A 23 2.75 -6.94 16.28
CA PRO A 23 3.14 -5.53 16.33
C PRO A 23 4.45 -5.16 15.62
N GLU A 24 5.31 -6.13 15.32
CA GLU A 24 6.53 -5.90 14.53
C GLU A 24 6.22 -5.65 13.05
N GLN A 25 5.06 -6.12 12.57
CA GLN A 25 4.53 -5.81 11.25
C GLN A 25 3.89 -4.42 11.25
N GLU A 26 4.75 -3.42 11.13
CA GLU A 26 4.36 -2.03 10.94
C GLU A 26 4.66 -1.57 9.51
N VAL A 27 3.69 -0.86 8.92
CA VAL A 27 3.79 -0.23 7.61
C VAL A 27 3.53 1.26 7.75
N GLY A 28 4.49 2.08 7.33
CA GLY A 28 4.37 3.54 7.33
C GLY A 28 3.99 4.09 5.96
N LEU A 29 3.32 5.24 5.93
CA LEU A 29 2.98 5.98 4.71
C LEU A 29 3.87 7.23 4.60
N PHE A 30 4.65 7.33 3.53
CA PHE A 30 5.65 8.39 3.33
C PHE A 30 5.36 9.18 2.07
N TYR A 31 5.55 10.50 2.10
CA TYR A 31 5.43 11.31 0.90
C TYR A 31 6.65 11.09 -0.01
N LEU A 32 6.38 10.76 -1.28
CA LEU A 32 7.37 10.60 -2.33
C LEU A 32 7.22 11.78 -3.30
N ARG A 33 8.20 12.69 -3.26
CA ARG A 33 8.13 13.97 -3.98
C ARG A 33 8.17 13.76 -5.49
N GLU A 34 8.97 12.81 -5.95
CA GLU A 34 9.24 12.50 -7.35
C GLU A 34 7.97 12.05 -8.09
N GLU A 35 7.09 11.33 -7.38
CA GLU A 35 5.84 10.79 -7.92
C GLU A 35 4.62 11.64 -7.58
N ALA A 36 4.79 12.73 -6.81
CA ALA A 36 3.69 13.49 -6.20
C ALA A 36 2.64 12.56 -5.56
N ALA A 37 3.12 11.57 -4.81
CA ALA A 37 2.33 10.48 -4.27
C ALA A 37 2.81 10.12 -2.86
N PHE A 38 2.05 9.27 -2.18
CA PHE A 38 2.47 8.62 -0.96
C PHE A 38 2.82 7.17 -1.25
N VAL A 39 3.76 6.60 -0.51
CA VAL A 39 4.19 5.23 -0.67
C VAL A 39 4.20 4.52 0.67
N THR A 40 3.73 3.27 0.69
CA THR A 40 3.91 2.42 1.86
C THR A 40 5.39 2.06 2.04
N ARG A 41 5.80 1.81 3.27
CA ARG A 41 7.09 1.18 3.58
C ARG A 41 6.90 0.17 4.68
N GLY A 42 7.36 -1.06 4.42
CA GLY A 42 7.29 -2.18 5.35
C GLY A 42 6.69 -3.41 4.70
N ILE A 43 5.90 -3.26 3.63
CA ILE A 43 5.30 -4.40 2.92
C ILE A 43 6.39 -5.29 2.33
N GLY A 44 7.40 -4.68 1.69
CA GLY A 44 8.52 -5.43 1.13
C GLY A 44 9.36 -6.11 2.20
N THR A 45 9.57 -5.44 3.34
CA THR A 45 10.35 -5.97 4.46
C THR A 45 9.66 -7.15 5.14
N HIS A 46 8.35 -7.05 5.40
CA HIS A 46 7.61 -8.06 6.17
C HIS A 46 7.11 -9.22 5.31
N PHE A 47 6.79 -8.96 4.03
CA PHE A 47 6.08 -9.92 3.19
C PHE A 47 6.75 -10.19 1.84
N GLY A 48 7.82 -9.48 1.49
CA GLY A 48 8.53 -9.65 0.21
C GLY A 48 7.73 -9.19 -1.01
N LEU A 49 6.74 -8.32 -0.82
CA LEU A 49 5.87 -7.78 -1.88
C LEU A 49 6.26 -6.34 -2.23
N ARG A 50 5.87 -5.87 -3.43
CA ARG A 50 6.04 -4.46 -3.84
C ARG A 50 5.24 -3.53 -2.92
N GLU A 51 5.78 -2.35 -2.65
CA GLU A 51 5.08 -1.29 -1.90
C GLU A 51 3.94 -0.68 -2.72
N ILE A 52 2.96 -0.10 -2.03
CA ILE A 52 1.77 0.52 -2.62
C ILE A 52 2.00 2.02 -2.75
N LEU A 53 1.80 2.54 -3.96
CA LEU A 53 1.84 3.96 -4.30
C LEU A 53 0.42 4.52 -4.36
N VAL A 54 0.13 5.48 -3.50
CA VAL A 54 -1.16 6.14 -3.35
C VAL A 54 -1.05 7.58 -3.88
N PRO A 55 -1.71 7.90 -5.00
CA PRO A 55 -1.73 9.27 -5.52
C PRO A 55 -2.18 10.31 -4.47
N VAL A 56 -1.56 11.50 -4.47
CA VAL A 56 -1.84 12.59 -3.52
C VAL A 56 -3.32 12.92 -3.38
N HIS A 57 -4.08 12.88 -4.47
CA HIS A 57 -5.49 13.26 -4.47
C HIS A 57 -6.34 12.35 -3.57
N PHE A 58 -6.01 11.06 -3.43
CA PHE A 58 -6.70 10.18 -2.48
C PHE A 58 -6.45 10.59 -1.03
N VAL A 59 -5.19 10.88 -0.69
CA VAL A 59 -4.78 11.19 0.69
C VAL A 59 -5.35 12.54 1.15
N VAL A 60 -5.36 13.53 0.25
CA VAL A 60 -5.87 14.88 0.56
C VAL A 60 -7.40 14.90 0.61
N ALA A 61 -8.07 14.16 -0.27
CA ALA A 61 -9.54 14.15 -0.30
C ALA A 61 -10.13 13.29 0.82
N GLU A 62 -9.59 12.09 1.04
CA GLU A 62 -10.23 11.04 1.83
C GLU A 62 -9.20 10.18 2.58
N PHE A 63 -8.50 10.79 3.53
CA PHE A 63 -7.46 10.12 4.31
C PHE A 63 -7.94 8.85 5.02
N ASP A 64 -9.15 8.87 5.59
CA ASP A 64 -9.74 7.70 6.26
C ASP A 64 -9.98 6.53 5.30
N LEU A 65 -10.40 6.83 4.06
CA LEU A 65 -10.58 5.83 3.01
C LEU A 65 -9.24 5.20 2.63
N VAL A 66 -8.18 6.00 2.50
CA VAL A 66 -6.82 5.48 2.26
C VAL A 66 -6.40 4.56 3.39
N GLY A 67 -6.64 4.94 4.65
CA GLY A 67 -6.38 4.09 5.80
C GLY A 67 -7.11 2.74 5.69
N ALA A 68 -8.41 2.77 5.40
CA ALA A 68 -9.22 1.57 5.22
C ALA A 68 -8.74 0.68 4.07
N ILE A 69 -8.36 1.27 2.93
CA ILE A 69 -7.83 0.55 1.76
C ILE A 69 -6.53 -0.17 2.11
N ILE A 70 -5.56 0.55 2.68
CA ILE A 70 -4.26 -0.04 3.01
C ILE A 70 -4.43 -1.10 4.11
N SER A 71 -5.25 -0.86 5.13
CA SER A 71 -5.56 -1.86 6.15
C SER A 71 -6.18 -3.14 5.57
N ALA A 72 -7.15 -3.01 4.66
CA ALA A 72 -7.79 -4.17 4.02
C ALA A 72 -6.80 -4.98 3.17
N ILE A 73 -5.87 -4.31 2.47
CA ILE A 73 -4.83 -4.97 1.69
C ILE A 73 -3.85 -5.70 2.63
N LEU A 74 -3.40 -5.05 3.71
CA LEU A 74 -2.48 -5.64 4.68
C LEU A 74 -3.09 -6.84 5.40
N GLU A 75 -4.38 -6.80 5.73
CA GLU A 75 -5.09 -7.93 6.35
C GLU A 75 -5.11 -9.16 5.44
N ARG A 76 -5.35 -8.97 4.15
CA ARG A 76 -5.30 -10.06 3.15
C ARG A 76 -3.88 -10.61 2.97
N ILE A 77 -2.87 -9.73 2.98
CA ILE A 77 -1.46 -10.14 2.93
C ILE A 77 -1.09 -10.97 4.18
N SER A 78 -1.43 -10.49 5.39
CA SER A 78 -1.18 -11.21 6.64
C SER A 78 -1.86 -12.58 6.65
N SER A 79 -3.14 -12.61 6.29
CA SER A 79 -3.92 -13.86 6.21
C SER A 79 -3.34 -14.87 5.24
N ALA A 80 -2.79 -14.42 4.11
CA ALA A 80 -2.15 -15.30 3.14
C ALA A 80 -0.80 -15.82 3.67
N HIS A 81 -0.02 -14.94 4.31
CA HIS A 81 1.27 -15.26 4.90
C HIS A 81 1.15 -16.28 6.04
N GLU A 82 0.17 -16.12 6.94
CA GLU A 82 -0.11 -17.05 8.04
C GLU A 82 -0.50 -18.46 7.57
N ARG A 83 -1.02 -18.58 6.34
CA ARG A 83 -1.41 -19.85 5.73
C ARG A 83 -0.31 -20.46 4.85
N ASP A 84 0.91 -19.91 4.87
CA ASP A 84 2.01 -20.26 3.97
C ASP A 84 1.58 -20.26 2.49
N SER A 85 0.67 -19.35 2.12
CA SER A 85 0.11 -19.24 0.78
C SER A 85 0.71 -18.04 0.03
N SER A 86 0.83 -18.16 -1.29
CA SER A 86 1.28 -17.05 -2.13
C SER A 86 0.21 -15.97 -2.20
N PHE A 87 0.55 -14.75 -1.82
CA PHE A 87 -0.30 -13.58 -2.06
C PHE A 87 0.01 -12.95 -3.43
N VAL A 88 -1.04 -12.57 -4.15
CA VAL A 88 -0.96 -11.76 -5.36
C VAL A 88 -1.94 -10.61 -5.22
N TYR A 89 -1.53 -9.40 -5.58
CA TYR A 89 -2.42 -8.25 -5.60
C TYR A 89 -3.59 -8.51 -6.55
N GLU A 90 -4.80 -8.52 -6.00
CA GLU A 90 -6.02 -8.56 -6.80
C GLU A 90 -6.11 -7.26 -7.61
N PRO A 91 -6.30 -7.33 -8.93
CA PRO A 91 -6.28 -6.15 -9.78
C PRO A 91 -7.47 -5.23 -9.53
N GLN A 92 -8.56 -5.76 -8.98
CA GLN A 92 -9.77 -5.04 -8.60
C GLN A 92 -10.23 -5.49 -7.23
N PHE A 93 -10.67 -4.55 -6.41
CA PHE A 93 -11.19 -4.82 -5.08
C PHE A 93 -12.13 -3.71 -4.63
N GLN A 94 -13.01 -4.02 -3.68
CA GLN A 94 -13.99 -3.07 -3.14
C GLN A 94 -13.68 -2.72 -1.69
N VAL A 95 -13.67 -1.43 -1.36
CA VAL A 95 -13.51 -0.91 0.00
C VAL A 95 -14.52 0.20 0.23
N MET A 96 -15.24 0.14 1.36
CA MET A 96 -16.26 1.12 1.73
C MET A 96 -17.31 1.39 0.61
N GLY A 97 -17.64 0.37 -0.17
CA GLY A 97 -18.63 0.49 -1.25
C GLY A 97 -18.08 1.01 -2.59
N ARG A 98 -16.79 1.33 -2.68
CA ARG A 98 -16.14 1.84 -3.91
C ARG A 98 -15.15 0.84 -4.48
N GLU A 99 -15.09 0.78 -5.79
CA GLU A 99 -14.20 -0.11 -6.54
C GLU A 99 -12.86 0.60 -6.82
N PHE A 100 -11.78 -0.13 -6.59
CA PHE A 100 -10.42 0.33 -6.77
C PHE A 100 -9.64 -0.71 -7.56
N THR A 101 -8.63 -0.22 -8.26
CA THR A 101 -7.69 -1.04 -9.01
C THR A 101 -6.29 -0.92 -8.44
N LEU A 102 -5.55 -2.02 -8.52
CA LEU A 102 -4.12 -2.09 -8.24
C LEU A 102 -3.38 -2.42 -9.53
N THR A 103 -2.54 -1.50 -9.99
CA THR A 103 -1.81 -1.65 -11.26
C THR A 103 -0.31 -1.64 -11.02
N GLU A 104 0.44 -2.38 -11.82
CA GLU A 104 1.90 -2.31 -11.76
C GLU A 104 2.39 -0.95 -12.26
N TYR A 105 3.25 -0.29 -11.48
CA TYR A 105 3.80 1.02 -11.81
C TYR A 105 5.26 1.10 -11.38
N GLY A 106 6.17 0.81 -12.31
CA GLY A 106 7.60 0.72 -12.04
C GLY A 106 7.89 -0.31 -10.94
N GLU A 107 8.50 0.14 -9.84
CA GLU A 107 8.82 -0.70 -8.67
C GLU A 107 7.65 -0.82 -7.68
N TYR A 108 6.54 -0.14 -7.93
CA TYR A 108 5.39 -0.05 -7.04
C TYR A 108 4.14 -0.72 -7.61
N ILE A 109 3.16 -0.91 -6.74
CA ILE A 109 1.77 -1.15 -7.11
C ILE A 109 1.00 0.14 -6.88
N ARG A 110 0.37 0.70 -7.92
CA ARG A 110 -0.35 1.96 -7.83
C ARG A 110 -1.83 1.73 -7.53
N LEU A 111 -2.35 2.49 -6.58
CA LEU A 111 -3.79 2.60 -6.31
C LEU A 111 -4.43 3.54 -7.32
N GLU A 112 -5.50 3.07 -7.95
CA GLU A 112 -6.34 3.83 -8.86
C GLU A 112 -7.82 3.63 -8.50
N GLU A 113 -8.64 4.63 -8.80
CA GLU A 113 -10.09 4.49 -8.70
C GLU A 113 -10.58 3.89 -10.01
N GLU A 114 -11.52 2.95 -9.92
CA GLU A 114 -12.15 2.41 -11.11
C GLU A 114 -13.04 3.48 -11.75
N TYR A 115 -12.53 4.11 -12.81
CA TYR A 115 -13.30 5.08 -13.57
C TYR A 115 -14.39 4.33 -14.34
N SER A 116 -15.60 4.28 -13.78
CA SER A 116 -16.80 3.92 -14.54
C SER A 116 -17.27 5.18 -15.29
N PRO A 117 -17.05 5.31 -16.62
CA PRO A 117 -17.68 6.39 -17.37
C PRO A 117 -19.19 6.17 -17.35
N SER A 118 -19.90 7.04 -16.62
CA SER A 118 -21.35 7.19 -16.67
C SER A 118 -21.82 7.76 -18.00
#